data_AF-A0A952AI96-F1
#
_entry.id   AF-A0A952AI96-F1
#
_cell.length_a   1.000
_cell.length_b   1.000
_cell.length_c   1.000
_cell.angle_alpha   90.00
_cell.angle_beta   90.00
_cell.angle_gamma   90.00
#
_symmetry.space_group_name_H-M   'P 1'
#
loop_
_entity.id
_entity.type
_entity.pdbx_description
1 polymer ?
#
loop_
_entity_poly.entity_id
_entity_poly.type
_entity_poly.pdbx_seq_one_letter_code
_entity_poly.pdbx_strand_id
1 'polypeptide(L)'
;MIRSSTEFSKKKKKPFYKKILLALTSPLGGISRELEDFIENLALLVDSGLDIVSSLHAVRFDTRTPQVLEIIDSVIDDIDSGYPLWRSLDRNKVVQSYLVTFVRIGEESGQLPENLALVVEQIKKNRMFRSKLLSAMLYPAIILGLSLVLGLGIFIFVIPRLSAVYSALNIEMPVITSLLIGLGDFLSQYGIIVVPLIFVFVILLYRFLFVREKSKHIGQKMIFAIKPLRIIVTNIEVARMGFLLGTLLKAGLPILDAVNSLVKSSDFYHYRNFYLHLAMRIEDGYSFADTFKSYSGIGKIIPLPVQQILIAAERSGNFVHSLEQIGERFEDRIDTSSKNLSVLLEPVMLIAVWLGVVFVALSVILPVYNLVGGVGQARYTSATNTSTATPVPTMQIFRQITIKDEFRTIELYNQPDGNVIETISEERTLLYEGKSNGWYLIVNTSGKPRGWVEEIYIEDNSGS
;
A
#
# COMPACT_ATOMS: atom_id res chain seq x y z
N MET A 1 53.66 -45.70 27.30
CA MET A 1 53.94 -44.96 26.05
C MET A 1 52.63 -44.33 25.58
N ILE A 2 52.61 -43.01 25.53
CA ILE A 2 51.44 -42.15 25.28
C ILE A 2 50.99 -42.27 23.81
N ARG A 3 49.68 -42.32 23.55
CA ARG A 3 49.08 -41.63 22.41
C ARG A 3 47.61 -41.30 22.68
N SER A 4 47.41 -40.01 22.99
CA SER A 4 46.14 -39.31 22.95
C SER A 4 45.66 -39.14 21.51
N SER A 5 44.37 -39.36 21.26
CA SER A 5 43.66 -38.69 20.17
C SER A 5 42.21 -38.47 20.59
N THR A 6 42.01 -37.35 21.27
CA THR A 6 40.73 -36.65 21.41
C THR A 6 40.22 -36.23 20.02
N GLU A 7 39.24 -36.94 19.46
CA GLU A 7 38.42 -36.40 18.38
C GLU A 7 37.27 -35.59 18.98
N PHE A 8 37.50 -34.27 19.06
CA PHE A 8 36.43 -33.30 19.24
C PHE A 8 35.46 -33.39 18.04
N SER A 9 34.26 -33.92 18.28
CA SER A 9 33.13 -33.81 17.35
C SER A 9 32.82 -32.33 17.09
N LYS A 10 33.35 -31.81 15.98
CA LYS A 10 33.01 -30.50 15.44
C LYS A 10 31.50 -30.49 15.13
N LYS A 11 30.69 -29.85 16.00
CA LYS A 11 29.33 -29.40 15.67
C LYS A 11 29.38 -28.60 14.37
N LYS A 12 29.06 -29.23 13.23
CA LYS A 12 28.91 -28.57 11.93
C LYS A 12 27.88 -27.45 12.09
N LYS A 13 28.33 -26.19 12.08
CA LYS A 13 27.47 -25.01 12.07
C LYS A 13 26.54 -25.14 10.85
N LYS A 14 25.23 -25.26 11.10
CA LYS A 14 24.21 -25.31 10.05
C LYS A 14 24.39 -24.09 9.12
N PRO A 15 24.41 -24.28 7.79
CA PRO A 15 24.73 -23.20 6.87
C PRO A 15 23.70 -22.06 6.92
N PHE A 16 24.17 -20.83 6.73
CA PHE A 16 23.42 -19.59 6.88
C PHE A 16 22.12 -19.54 6.05
N TYR A 17 22.13 -20.11 4.84
CA TYR A 17 20.95 -20.21 3.98
C TYR A 17 19.84 -21.09 4.59
N LYS A 18 20.17 -22.13 5.37
CA LYS A 18 19.16 -22.99 6.01
C LYS A 18 18.50 -22.29 7.20
N LYS A 19 19.21 -21.37 7.88
CA LYS A 19 18.64 -20.46 8.89
C LYS A 19 17.72 -19.41 8.26
N ILE A 20 18.09 -18.89 7.09
CA ILE A 20 17.26 -17.96 6.32
C ILE A 20 16.02 -18.67 5.76
N LEU A 21 16.17 -19.89 5.23
CA LEU A 21 15.05 -20.70 4.74
C LEU A 21 14.08 -21.04 5.87
N LEU A 22 14.59 -21.45 7.05
CA LEU A 22 13.77 -21.64 8.25
C LEU A 22 13.11 -20.34 8.74
N ALA A 23 13.76 -19.19 8.57
CA ALA A 23 13.21 -17.87 8.91
C ALA A 23 12.21 -17.32 7.87
N LEU A 24 12.28 -17.79 6.61
CA LEU A 24 11.34 -17.47 5.52
C LEU A 24 10.19 -18.46 5.42
N THR A 25 10.33 -19.69 5.93
CA THR A 25 9.21 -20.63 6.13
C THR A 25 8.51 -20.43 7.47
N SER A 26 9.05 -19.58 8.35
CA SER A 26 8.44 -19.23 9.64
C SER A 26 7.45 -18.04 9.67
N PRO A 27 7.03 -17.36 8.58
CA PRO A 27 6.05 -16.27 8.72
C PRO A 27 4.65 -16.79 9.08
N LEU A 28 4.47 -18.11 9.24
CA LEU A 28 3.22 -18.76 9.67
C LEU A 28 3.32 -19.51 11.02
N GLY A 29 4.35 -19.28 11.84
CA GLY A 29 4.30 -19.67 13.26
C GLY A 29 4.44 -21.17 13.53
N GLY A 30 5.43 -21.85 12.93
CA GLY A 30 5.66 -23.28 13.17
C GLY A 30 5.80 -23.64 14.66
N ILE A 31 6.57 -22.87 15.43
CA ILE A 31 6.77 -23.10 16.87
C ILE A 31 5.46 -22.90 17.65
N SER A 32 4.72 -21.82 17.36
CA SER A 32 3.48 -21.52 18.08
C SER A 32 2.38 -22.52 17.76
N ARG A 33 2.28 -22.97 16.50
CA ARG A 33 1.27 -23.93 16.08
C ARG A 33 1.51 -25.30 16.68
N GLU A 34 2.75 -25.78 16.64
CA GLU A 34 3.08 -27.08 17.20
C GLU A 34 2.99 -27.10 18.74
N LEU A 35 3.28 -25.97 19.40
CA LEU A 35 3.00 -25.81 20.82
C LEU A 35 1.48 -25.82 21.11
N GLU A 36 0.66 -25.16 20.29
CA GLU A 36 -0.81 -25.23 20.40
C GLU A 36 -1.31 -26.68 20.24
N ASP A 37 -0.80 -27.40 19.24
CA ASP A 37 -1.17 -28.81 18.97
C ASP A 37 -0.69 -29.73 20.10
N PHE A 38 0.49 -29.49 20.68
CA PHE A 38 0.96 -30.18 21.89
C PHE A 38 -0.03 -30.04 23.04
N ILE A 39 -0.51 -28.83 23.30
CA ILE A 39 -1.47 -28.58 24.40
C ILE A 39 -2.83 -29.20 24.11
N GLU A 40 -3.31 -29.16 22.87
CA GLU A 40 -4.55 -29.83 22.45
C GLU A 40 -4.48 -31.35 22.67
N ASN A 41 -3.36 -31.96 22.27
CA ASN A 41 -3.15 -33.40 22.47
C ASN A 41 -2.98 -33.76 23.96
N LEU A 42 -2.26 -32.93 24.73
CA LEU A 42 -2.11 -33.13 26.17
C LEU A 42 -3.47 -33.08 26.88
N ALA A 43 -4.30 -32.10 26.56
CA ALA A 43 -5.65 -31.98 27.10
C ALA A 43 -6.49 -33.21 26.78
N LEU A 44 -6.45 -33.69 25.53
CA LEU A 44 -7.21 -34.87 25.10
C LEU A 44 -6.79 -36.14 25.85
N LEU A 45 -5.49 -36.36 26.05
CA LEU A 45 -4.99 -37.55 26.75
C LEU A 45 -5.33 -37.52 28.25
N VAL A 46 -5.17 -36.36 28.89
CA VAL A 46 -5.52 -36.16 30.29
C VAL A 46 -7.03 -36.30 30.51
N ASP A 47 -7.86 -35.77 29.61
CA ASP A 47 -9.32 -35.95 29.61
C ASP A 47 -9.74 -37.41 29.39
N SER A 48 -8.93 -38.18 28.65
CA SER A 48 -9.13 -39.63 28.47
C SER A 48 -8.73 -40.46 29.70
N GLY A 49 -8.27 -39.83 30.78
CA GLY A 49 -7.89 -40.47 32.03
C GLY A 49 -6.45 -40.98 32.09
N LEU A 50 -5.58 -40.61 31.14
CA LEU A 50 -4.15 -40.87 31.29
C LEU A 50 -3.55 -39.90 32.32
N ASP A 51 -2.59 -40.39 33.10
CA ASP A 51 -1.84 -39.51 34.00
C ASP A 51 -0.98 -38.51 33.21
N ILE A 52 -0.59 -37.41 33.88
CA ILE A 52 0.10 -36.29 33.21
C ILE A 52 1.46 -36.68 32.64
N VAL A 53 2.21 -37.55 33.34
CA VAL A 53 3.56 -37.97 32.93
C VAL A 53 3.46 -38.85 31.68
N SER A 54 2.59 -39.86 31.71
CA SER A 54 2.30 -40.71 30.55
C SER A 54 1.80 -39.89 29.36
N SER A 55 0.93 -38.91 29.61
CA SER A 55 0.41 -38.02 28.57
C SER A 55 1.53 -37.18 27.93
N LEU A 56 2.42 -36.60 28.73
CA LEU A 56 3.57 -35.83 28.22
C LEU A 56 4.52 -36.68 27.37
N HIS A 57 4.83 -37.90 27.81
CA HIS A 57 5.65 -38.83 27.03
C HIS A 57 4.99 -39.22 25.70
N ALA A 58 3.66 -39.41 25.69
CA ALA A 58 2.93 -39.72 24.47
C ALA A 58 2.99 -38.57 23.45
N VAL A 59 2.72 -37.33 23.87
CA VAL A 59 2.74 -36.17 22.94
C VAL A 59 4.16 -35.83 22.49
N ARG A 60 5.18 -36.08 23.34
CA ARG A 60 6.59 -35.94 22.98
C ARG A 60 6.95 -36.73 21.72
N PHE A 61 6.39 -37.93 21.53
CA PHE A 61 6.69 -38.79 20.38
C PHE A 61 6.18 -38.22 19.05
N ASP A 62 5.08 -37.46 19.09
CA ASP A 62 4.49 -36.83 17.90
C ASP A 62 5.14 -35.48 17.53
N THR A 63 5.87 -34.88 18.49
CA THR A 63 6.49 -33.55 18.33
C THR A 63 7.75 -33.63 17.46
N ARG A 64 7.86 -32.74 16.46
CA ARG A 64 8.93 -32.66 15.45
C ARG A 64 9.83 -31.44 15.62
N THR A 65 9.32 -30.32 16.13
CA THR A 65 10.10 -29.09 16.28
C THR A 65 11.07 -29.19 17.46
N PRO A 66 12.39 -29.02 17.24
CA PRO A 66 13.39 -29.18 18.30
C PRO A 66 13.18 -28.25 19.50
N GLN A 67 12.68 -27.04 19.29
CA GLN A 67 12.42 -26.08 20.36
C GLN A 67 11.23 -26.46 21.23
N VAL A 68 10.20 -27.09 20.65
CA VAL A 68 9.05 -27.59 21.41
C VAL A 68 9.45 -28.87 22.15
N LEU A 69 10.25 -29.74 21.52
CA LEU A 69 10.84 -30.89 22.18
C LEU A 69 11.67 -30.50 23.41
N GLU A 70 12.53 -29.48 23.32
CA GLU A 70 13.31 -28.98 24.47
C GLU A 70 12.40 -28.49 25.62
N ILE A 71 11.26 -27.87 25.30
CA ILE A 71 10.26 -27.45 26.29
C ILE A 71 9.60 -28.67 26.94
N ILE A 72 9.17 -29.65 26.15
CA ILE A 72 8.50 -30.86 26.64
C ILE A 72 9.47 -31.68 27.51
N ASP A 73 10.71 -31.87 27.06
CA ASP A 73 11.76 -32.57 27.81
C ASP A 73 12.01 -31.89 29.17
N SER A 74 12.14 -30.57 29.18
CA SER A 74 12.28 -29.80 30.41
C SER A 74 11.08 -29.94 31.35
N VAL A 75 9.86 -30.02 30.79
CA VAL A 75 8.63 -30.16 31.60
C VAL A 75 8.53 -31.57 32.18
N ILE A 76 8.88 -32.60 31.43
CA ILE A 76 8.94 -33.99 31.90
C ILE A 76 9.95 -34.11 33.03
N ASP A 77 11.19 -33.64 32.84
CA ASP A 77 12.25 -33.70 33.85
C ASP A 77 11.85 -33.00 35.16
N ASP A 78 11.18 -31.84 35.06
CA ASP A 78 10.69 -31.09 36.21
C ASP A 78 9.57 -31.85 36.95
N ILE A 79 8.63 -32.46 36.23
CA ILE A 79 7.51 -33.21 36.84
C ILE A 79 7.98 -34.52 37.48
N ASP A 80 8.89 -35.24 36.82
CA ASP A 80 9.55 -36.42 37.39
C ASP A 80 10.33 -36.07 38.67
N SER A 81 10.85 -34.84 38.74
CA SER A 81 11.50 -34.28 39.93
C SER A 81 10.52 -33.76 41.00
N GLY A 82 9.20 -33.83 40.74
CA GLY A 82 8.14 -33.42 41.67
C GLY A 82 7.79 -31.93 41.65
N TYR A 83 8.22 -31.16 40.64
CA TYR A 83 7.75 -29.79 40.45
C TYR A 83 6.34 -29.77 39.83
N PRO A 84 5.49 -28.78 40.19
CA PRO A 84 4.17 -28.64 39.58
C PRO A 84 4.27 -28.22 38.12
N LEU A 85 3.39 -28.76 37.27
CA LEU A 85 3.36 -28.56 35.82
C LEU A 85 3.31 -27.07 35.45
N TRP A 86 2.49 -26.27 36.14
CA TRP A 86 2.37 -24.84 35.86
C TRP A 86 3.70 -24.10 36.00
N ARG A 87 4.55 -24.49 36.96
CA ARG A 87 5.83 -23.83 37.23
C ARG A 87 6.87 -24.19 36.17
N SER A 88 6.85 -25.43 35.69
CA SER A 88 7.70 -25.88 34.58
C SER A 88 7.33 -25.17 33.28
N LEU A 89 6.02 -24.97 33.05
CA LEU A 89 5.52 -24.22 31.90
C LEU A 89 5.86 -22.72 31.96
N ASP A 90 5.78 -22.08 33.14
CA ASP A 90 6.07 -20.64 33.31
C ASP A 90 7.54 -20.27 33.04
N ARG A 91 8.48 -21.21 33.24
CA ARG A 91 9.90 -21.02 32.90
C ARG A 91 10.13 -20.77 31.40
N ASN A 92 9.19 -21.22 30.55
CA ASN A 92 9.33 -21.19 29.11
C ASN A 92 8.61 -19.96 28.51
N LYS A 93 9.37 -18.96 28.06
CA LYS A 93 8.85 -17.68 27.53
C LYS A 93 7.91 -17.78 26.32
N VAL A 94 7.86 -18.93 25.66
CA VAL A 94 6.99 -19.18 24.49
C VAL A 94 5.58 -19.56 24.94
N VAL A 95 5.43 -20.06 26.17
CA VAL A 95 4.15 -20.46 26.74
C VAL A 95 3.34 -19.22 27.12
N GLN A 96 2.06 -19.22 26.76
CA GLN A 96 1.17 -18.09 27.00
C GLN A 96 0.76 -18.06 28.49
N SER A 97 0.73 -16.87 29.10
CA SER A 97 0.50 -16.77 30.55
C SER A 97 -0.88 -17.29 31.00
N TYR A 98 -1.93 -17.16 30.20
CA TYR A 98 -3.25 -17.70 30.58
C TYR A 98 -3.21 -19.22 30.71
N LEU A 99 -2.36 -19.90 29.93
CA LEU A 99 -2.18 -21.34 29.99
C LEU A 99 -1.60 -21.73 31.34
N VAL A 100 -0.53 -21.04 31.77
CA VAL A 100 0.06 -21.22 33.09
C VAL A 100 -0.97 -21.01 34.19
N THR A 101 -1.79 -19.96 34.09
CA THR A 101 -2.83 -19.67 35.09
C THR A 101 -3.88 -20.78 35.16
N PHE A 102 -4.43 -21.23 34.03
CA PHE A 102 -5.42 -22.32 34.01
C PHE A 102 -4.84 -23.64 34.50
N VAL A 103 -3.61 -23.99 34.08
CA VAL A 103 -2.94 -25.20 34.56
C VAL A 103 -2.71 -25.13 36.07
N ARG A 104 -2.28 -23.97 36.59
CA ARG A 104 -2.12 -23.75 38.03
C ARG A 104 -3.43 -23.99 38.79
N ILE A 105 -4.52 -23.40 38.33
CA ILE A 105 -5.85 -23.59 38.94
C ILE A 105 -6.25 -25.06 38.87
N GLY A 106 -6.04 -25.72 37.73
CA GLY A 106 -6.37 -27.12 37.53
C GLY A 106 -5.57 -28.05 38.45
N GLU A 107 -4.27 -27.79 38.63
CA GLU A 107 -3.43 -28.55 39.56
C GLU A 107 -3.80 -28.30 41.03
N GLU A 108 -4.04 -27.04 41.42
CA GLU A 108 -4.40 -26.69 42.80
C GLU A 108 -5.80 -27.20 43.20
N SER A 109 -6.74 -27.26 42.24
CA SER A 109 -8.12 -27.72 42.46
C SER A 109 -8.37 -29.19 42.14
N GLY A 110 -7.39 -29.89 41.56
CA GLY A 110 -7.54 -31.26 41.06
C GLY A 110 -8.42 -31.40 39.81
N GLN A 111 -8.77 -30.29 39.17
CA GLN A 111 -9.60 -30.22 37.94
C GLN A 111 -8.73 -29.87 36.72
N LEU A 112 -7.58 -30.52 36.60
CA LEU A 112 -6.64 -30.30 35.49
C LEU A 112 -7.27 -30.57 34.11
N PRO A 113 -8.03 -31.67 33.89
CA PRO A 113 -8.68 -31.93 32.59
C PRO A 113 -9.59 -30.77 32.15
N GLU A 114 -10.46 -30.28 33.05
CA GLU A 114 -11.41 -29.21 32.77
C GLU A 114 -10.69 -27.89 32.46
N ASN A 115 -9.63 -27.57 33.18
CA ASN A 115 -8.86 -26.35 32.96
C ASN A 115 -8.03 -26.41 31.66
N LEU A 116 -7.48 -27.58 31.31
CA LEU A 116 -6.84 -27.77 30.01
C LEU A 116 -7.84 -27.62 28.85
N ALA A 117 -9.09 -28.05 29.02
CA ALA A 117 -10.14 -27.82 28.02
C ALA A 117 -10.40 -26.33 27.79
N LEU A 118 -10.39 -25.50 28.84
CA LEU A 118 -10.52 -24.03 28.74
C LEU A 118 -9.33 -23.40 28.01
N VAL A 119 -8.11 -23.90 28.24
CA VAL A 119 -6.92 -23.49 27.48
C VAL A 119 -7.08 -23.79 26.00
N VAL A 120 -7.55 -25.00 25.67
CA VAL A 120 -7.81 -25.42 24.28
C VAL A 120 -8.88 -24.55 23.64
N GLU A 121 -9.95 -24.20 24.36
CA GLU A 121 -10.96 -23.27 23.87
C GLU A 121 -10.35 -21.90 23.52
N GLN A 122 -9.50 -21.36 24.40
CA GLN A 122 -8.80 -20.10 24.14
C GLN A 122 -7.85 -20.16 22.94
N ILE A 123 -7.16 -21.31 22.75
CA ILE A 123 -6.31 -21.57 21.58
C ILE A 123 -7.16 -21.57 20.31
N LYS A 124 -8.29 -22.29 20.30
CA LYS A 124 -9.22 -22.35 19.17
C LYS A 124 -9.76 -20.96 18.81
N LYS A 125 -10.16 -20.16 19.81
CA LYS A 125 -10.60 -18.76 19.60
C LYS A 125 -9.50 -17.91 18.96
N ASN A 126 -8.28 -17.95 19.50
CA ASN A 126 -7.13 -17.25 18.93
C ASN A 126 -6.83 -17.66 17.48
N ARG A 127 -6.85 -18.98 17.20
CA ARG A 127 -6.61 -19.55 15.88
C ARG A 127 -7.68 -19.11 14.88
N MET A 128 -8.95 -19.14 15.30
CA MET A 128 -10.08 -18.66 14.52
C MET A 128 -9.93 -17.18 14.16
N PHE A 129 -9.54 -16.34 15.12
CA PHE A 129 -9.33 -14.91 14.87
C PHE A 129 -8.20 -14.65 13.88
N ARG A 130 -7.06 -15.36 14.02
CA ARG A 130 -5.95 -15.28 13.07
C ARG A 130 -6.38 -15.71 11.67
N SER A 131 -7.14 -16.81 11.56
CA SER A 131 -7.66 -17.32 10.29
C SER A 131 -8.58 -16.32 9.60
N LYS A 132 -9.52 -15.72 10.34
CA LYS A 132 -10.43 -14.69 9.82
C LYS A 132 -9.67 -13.48 9.27
N LEU A 133 -8.67 -12.99 10.02
CA LEU A 133 -7.82 -11.88 9.58
C LEU A 133 -7.01 -12.22 8.33
N LEU A 134 -6.37 -13.39 8.29
CA LEU A 134 -5.62 -13.84 7.12
C LEU A 134 -6.50 -14.01 5.90
N SER A 135 -7.71 -14.56 6.08
CA SER A 135 -8.66 -14.76 4.99
C SER A 135 -9.13 -13.43 4.39
N ALA A 136 -9.37 -12.41 5.23
CA ALA A 136 -9.71 -11.07 4.77
C ALA A 136 -8.55 -10.36 4.02
N MET A 137 -7.29 -10.71 4.30
CA MET A 137 -6.11 -10.17 3.61
C MET A 137 -5.75 -10.92 2.33
N LEU A 138 -6.21 -12.16 2.17
CA LEU A 138 -5.84 -13.02 1.05
C LEU A 138 -6.29 -12.44 -0.29
N TYR A 139 -7.54 -11.96 -0.37
CA TYR A 139 -8.08 -11.37 -1.59
C TYR A 139 -7.30 -10.13 -2.06
N PRO A 140 -7.06 -9.10 -1.20
CA PRO A 140 -6.17 -8.00 -1.54
C PRO A 140 -4.77 -8.45 -2.00
N ALA A 141 -4.17 -9.42 -1.32
CA ALA A 141 -2.83 -9.90 -1.66
C ALA A 141 -2.79 -10.53 -3.07
N ILE A 142 -3.79 -11.34 -3.44
CA ILE A 142 -3.87 -11.97 -4.77
C ILE A 142 -4.02 -10.92 -5.87
N ILE A 143 -4.93 -9.95 -5.72
CA ILE A 143 -5.18 -8.92 -6.76
C ILE A 143 -3.99 -7.99 -6.95
N LEU A 144 -3.37 -7.53 -5.84
CA LEU A 144 -2.16 -6.72 -5.94
C LEU A 144 -1.02 -7.52 -6.55
N GLY A 145 -0.88 -8.79 -6.17
CA GLY A 145 0.11 -9.70 -6.75
C GLY A 145 -0.06 -9.86 -8.25
N LEU A 146 -1.29 -10.15 -8.72
CA LEU A 146 -1.58 -10.30 -10.15
C LEU A 146 -1.34 -8.99 -10.92
N SER A 147 -1.83 -7.87 -10.39
CA SER A 147 -1.60 -6.54 -10.99
C SER A 147 -0.12 -6.21 -11.09
N LEU A 148 0.67 -6.54 -10.06
CA LEU A 148 2.11 -6.36 -10.05
C LEU A 148 2.80 -7.23 -11.09
N VAL A 149 2.43 -8.51 -11.21
CA VAL A 149 2.97 -9.42 -12.22
C VAL A 149 2.67 -8.92 -13.63
N LEU A 150 1.44 -8.49 -13.90
CA LEU A 150 1.05 -7.94 -15.20
C LEU A 150 1.81 -6.63 -15.51
N GLY A 151 1.91 -5.73 -14.55
CA GLY A 151 2.66 -4.48 -14.69
C GLY A 151 4.15 -4.72 -14.96
N LEU A 152 4.78 -5.63 -14.21
CA LEU A 152 6.17 -6.03 -14.45
C LEU A 152 6.36 -6.70 -15.82
N GLY A 153 5.41 -7.50 -16.27
CA GLY A 153 5.45 -8.10 -17.61
C GLY A 153 5.48 -7.04 -18.72
N ILE A 154 4.62 -6.02 -18.62
CA ILE A 154 4.61 -4.91 -19.58
C ILE A 154 5.95 -4.14 -19.52
N PHE A 155 6.46 -3.92 -18.32
CA PHE A 155 7.72 -3.23 -18.12
C PHE A 155 8.93 -3.96 -18.73
N ILE A 156 9.00 -5.28 -18.56
CA ILE A 156 10.13 -6.09 -19.06
C ILE A 156 10.04 -6.33 -20.57
N PHE A 157 8.84 -6.50 -21.13
CA PHE A 157 8.69 -6.92 -22.53
C PHE A 157 8.26 -5.81 -23.49
N VAL A 158 7.38 -4.90 -23.08
CA VAL A 158 6.76 -3.90 -23.97
C VAL A 158 7.60 -2.63 -24.02
N ILE A 159 7.99 -2.10 -22.86
CA ILE A 159 8.74 -0.84 -22.76
C ILE A 159 10.07 -0.87 -23.54
N PRO A 160 10.91 -1.92 -23.48
CA PRO A 160 12.17 -1.95 -24.23
C PRO A 160 11.96 -1.96 -25.75
N ARG A 161 10.90 -2.63 -26.22
CA ARG A 161 10.55 -2.66 -27.65
C ARG A 161 10.12 -1.29 -28.14
N LEU A 162 9.33 -0.56 -27.34
CA LEU A 162 8.98 0.83 -27.65
C LEU A 162 10.22 1.72 -27.68
N SER A 163 11.12 1.57 -26.71
CA SER A 163 12.38 2.32 -26.67
C SER A 163 13.19 2.18 -27.96
N ALA A 164 13.33 0.94 -28.47
CA ALA A 164 14.06 0.68 -29.71
C ALA A 164 13.44 1.40 -30.93
N VAL A 165 12.12 1.46 -31.02
CA VAL A 165 11.40 2.16 -32.11
C VAL A 165 11.63 3.68 -32.03
N TYR A 166 11.58 4.25 -30.83
CA TYR A 166 11.85 5.66 -30.61
C TYR A 166 13.28 6.07 -30.98
N SER A 167 14.26 5.25 -30.60
CA SER A 167 15.66 5.45 -31.00
C SER A 167 15.86 5.34 -32.51
N ALA A 168 15.14 4.45 -33.19
CA ALA A 168 15.21 4.32 -34.64
C ALA A 168 14.61 5.53 -35.39
N LEU A 169 13.62 6.19 -34.80
CA LEU A 169 12.92 7.35 -35.40
C LEU A 169 13.52 8.70 -34.98
N ASN A 170 14.49 8.74 -34.07
CA ASN A 170 15.07 9.97 -33.49
C ASN A 170 14.01 10.95 -32.94
N ILE A 171 12.93 10.41 -32.35
CA ILE A 171 11.86 11.20 -31.72
C ILE A 171 12.12 11.25 -30.21
N GLU A 172 11.89 12.39 -29.58
CA GLU A 172 11.97 12.52 -28.12
C GLU A 172 10.87 11.67 -27.44
N MET A 173 11.27 10.88 -26.44
CA MET A 173 10.35 10.04 -25.69
C MET A 173 9.56 10.87 -24.66
N PRO A 174 8.26 10.56 -24.41
CA PRO A 174 7.50 11.20 -23.35
C PRO A 174 8.15 10.98 -21.97
N VAL A 175 8.03 11.97 -21.08
CA VAL A 175 8.63 11.96 -19.72
C VAL A 175 8.25 10.73 -18.90
N ILE A 176 7.00 10.27 -18.99
CA ILE A 176 6.51 9.10 -18.27
C ILE A 176 7.25 7.82 -18.73
N THR A 177 7.51 7.72 -20.03
CA THR A 177 8.18 6.58 -20.66
C THR A 177 9.68 6.60 -20.41
N SER A 178 10.32 7.78 -20.45
CA SER A 178 11.74 7.91 -20.14
C SER A 178 12.05 7.60 -18.68
N LEU A 179 11.17 7.97 -17.74
CA LEU A 179 11.27 7.57 -16.34
C LEU A 179 11.21 6.04 -16.18
N LEU A 180 10.32 5.38 -16.92
CA LEU A 180 10.18 3.93 -16.89
C LEU A 180 11.37 3.21 -17.50
N ILE A 181 11.87 3.67 -18.64
CA ILE A 181 13.09 3.11 -19.25
C ILE A 181 14.27 3.31 -18.31
N GLY A 182 14.42 4.49 -17.70
CA GLY A 182 15.47 4.74 -16.70
C GLY A 182 15.38 3.83 -15.48
N LEU A 183 14.18 3.58 -14.96
CA LEU A 183 13.94 2.56 -13.93
C LEU A 183 14.27 1.15 -14.44
N GLY A 184 14.05 0.87 -15.72
CA GLY A 184 14.25 -0.42 -16.36
C GLY A 184 15.73 -0.73 -16.54
N ASP A 185 16.50 0.25 -17.00
CA ASP A 185 17.95 0.18 -17.12
C ASP A 185 18.60 0.07 -15.74
N PHE A 186 18.10 0.81 -14.75
CA PHE A 186 18.53 0.67 -13.36
C PHE A 186 18.26 -0.73 -12.80
N LEU A 187 17.07 -1.29 -13.05
CA LEU A 187 16.71 -2.65 -12.66
C LEU A 187 17.47 -3.72 -13.49
N SER A 188 17.81 -3.46 -14.74
CA SER A 188 18.60 -4.38 -15.56
C SER A 188 20.05 -4.45 -15.07
N GLN A 189 20.65 -3.29 -14.76
CA GLN A 189 22.04 -3.18 -14.33
C GLN A 189 22.23 -3.57 -12.85
N TYR A 190 21.30 -3.17 -11.98
CA TYR A 190 21.42 -3.36 -10.52
C TYR A 190 20.35 -4.28 -9.92
N GLY A 191 19.41 -4.81 -10.70
CA GLY A 191 18.26 -5.57 -10.16
C GLY A 191 18.64 -6.83 -9.39
N ILE A 192 19.72 -7.50 -9.78
CA ILE A 192 20.28 -8.65 -9.04
C ILE A 192 20.64 -8.26 -7.59
N ILE A 193 20.98 -7.00 -7.33
CA ILE A 193 21.34 -6.48 -5.99
C ILE A 193 20.13 -5.77 -5.37
N VAL A 194 19.45 -4.92 -6.14
CA VAL A 194 18.35 -4.04 -5.68
C VAL A 194 17.13 -4.86 -5.29
N VAL A 195 16.73 -5.88 -6.06
CA VAL A 195 15.54 -6.67 -5.76
C VAL A 195 15.71 -7.42 -4.43
N PRO A 196 16.80 -8.20 -4.20
CA PRO A 196 17.04 -8.79 -2.88
C PRO A 196 17.16 -7.77 -1.77
N LEU A 197 17.78 -6.61 -2.03
CA LEU A 197 17.92 -5.55 -1.02
C LEU A 197 16.56 -4.98 -0.60
N ILE A 198 15.63 -4.78 -1.54
CA ILE A 198 14.26 -4.35 -1.25
C ILE A 198 13.54 -5.41 -0.42
N PHE A 199 13.63 -6.70 -0.79
CA PHE A 199 13.05 -7.78 0.00
C PHE A 199 13.62 -7.82 1.42
N VAL A 200 14.95 -7.71 1.58
CA VAL A 200 15.61 -7.65 2.88
C VAL A 200 15.17 -6.42 3.67
N PHE A 201 15.06 -5.25 3.03
CA PHE A 201 14.58 -4.03 3.65
C PHE A 201 13.14 -4.15 4.13
N VAL A 202 12.24 -4.69 3.31
CA VAL A 202 10.84 -4.94 3.67
C VAL A 202 10.75 -5.93 4.84
N ILE A 203 11.53 -7.02 4.81
CA ILE A 203 11.59 -8.00 5.91
C ILE A 203 12.13 -7.35 7.19
N LEU A 204 13.18 -6.53 7.10
CA LEU A 204 13.76 -5.81 8.24
C LEU A 204 12.78 -4.78 8.80
N LEU A 205 12.11 -4.03 7.94
CA LEU A 205 11.09 -3.06 8.31
C LEU A 205 9.91 -3.75 8.99
N TYR A 206 9.43 -4.86 8.43
CA TYR A 206 8.40 -5.69 9.05
C TYR A 206 8.84 -6.20 10.44
N ARG A 207 10.05 -6.77 10.54
CA ARG A 207 10.59 -7.23 11.83
C ARG A 207 10.75 -6.09 12.82
N PHE A 208 11.17 -4.92 12.36
CA PHE A 208 11.31 -3.73 13.19
C PHE A 208 9.95 -3.24 13.70
N LEU A 209 8.94 -3.14 12.83
CA LEU A 209 7.63 -2.60 13.19
C LEU A 209 6.73 -3.58 13.96
N PHE A 210 6.85 -4.89 13.72
CA PHE A 210 5.88 -5.87 14.22
C PHE A 210 6.47 -6.99 15.09
N VAL A 211 7.78 -7.25 15.03
CA VAL A 211 8.40 -8.40 15.75
C VAL A 211 9.24 -7.94 16.94
N ARG A 212 9.97 -6.83 16.81
CA ARG A 212 10.86 -6.36 17.88
C ARG A 212 10.07 -5.70 19.00
N GLU A 213 10.13 -6.26 20.21
CA GLU A 213 9.35 -5.80 21.38
C GLU A 213 9.43 -4.29 21.63
N LYS A 214 10.63 -3.70 21.52
CA LYS A 214 10.87 -2.28 21.76
C LYS A 214 10.28 -1.33 20.70
N SER A 215 9.87 -1.83 19.54
CA SER A 215 9.32 -1.02 18.43
C SER A 215 7.96 -1.51 17.94
N LYS A 216 7.49 -2.67 18.43
CA LYS A 216 6.16 -3.25 18.18
C LYS A 216 5.04 -2.24 18.43
N HIS A 217 5.20 -1.36 19.42
CA HIS A 217 4.23 -0.32 19.75
C HIS A 217 4.01 0.70 18.61
N ILE A 218 4.99 0.93 17.73
CA ILE A 218 4.89 1.83 16.58
C ILE A 218 3.98 1.23 15.51
N GLY A 219 4.21 -0.04 15.15
CA GLY A 219 3.35 -0.78 14.23
C GLY A 219 1.91 -0.89 14.74
N GLN A 220 1.74 -1.15 16.03
CA GLN A 220 0.42 -1.24 16.65
C GLN A 220 -0.31 0.10 16.69
N LYS A 221 0.40 1.21 16.91
CA LYS A 221 -0.18 2.55 16.82
C LYS A 221 -0.69 2.86 15.41
N MET A 222 0.01 2.40 14.37
CA MET A 222 -0.45 2.51 12.99
C MET A 222 -1.72 1.67 12.73
N ILE A 223 -1.74 0.41 13.17
CA ILE A 223 -2.92 -0.45 13.06
C ILE A 223 -4.14 0.21 13.76
N PHE A 224 -3.93 0.75 14.95
CA PHE A 224 -5.00 1.36 15.76
C PHE A 224 -5.48 2.71 15.20
N ALA A 225 -4.72 3.37 14.32
CA ALA A 225 -5.12 4.59 13.64
C ALA A 225 -6.17 4.31 12.54
N ILE A 226 -6.09 3.15 11.90
CA ILE A 226 -7.00 2.75 10.82
C ILE A 226 -8.31 2.23 11.42
N LYS A 227 -9.41 2.98 11.26
CA LYS A 227 -10.71 2.70 11.91
C LYS A 227 -11.21 1.26 11.71
N PRO A 228 -11.21 0.67 10.50
CA PRO A 228 -11.64 -0.73 10.31
C PRO A 228 -10.80 -1.74 11.10
N LEU A 229 -9.46 -1.58 11.08
CA LEU A 229 -8.55 -2.47 11.82
C LEU A 229 -8.73 -2.30 13.33
N ARG A 230 -8.90 -1.06 13.80
CA ARG A 230 -9.19 -0.79 15.21
C ARG A 230 -10.43 -1.54 15.70
N ILE A 231 -11.53 -1.54 14.94
CA ILE A 231 -12.77 -2.22 15.32
C ILE A 231 -12.54 -3.72 15.54
N ILE A 232 -11.75 -4.36 14.67
CA ILE A 232 -11.42 -5.79 14.79
C ILE A 232 -10.56 -6.06 16.01
N VAL A 233 -9.51 -5.26 16.22
CA VAL A 233 -8.66 -5.36 17.41
C VAL A 233 -9.50 -5.19 18.68
N THR A 234 -10.41 -4.22 18.69
CA THR A 234 -11.33 -4.01 19.80
C THR A 234 -12.23 -5.21 20.04
N ASN A 235 -12.80 -5.80 19.00
CA ASN A 235 -13.65 -6.97 19.19
C ASN A 235 -12.86 -8.18 19.69
N ILE A 236 -11.65 -8.41 19.17
CA ILE A 236 -10.76 -9.49 19.64
C ILE A 236 -10.42 -9.32 21.12
N GLU A 237 -9.98 -8.13 21.53
CA GLU A 237 -9.52 -7.90 22.90
C GLU A 237 -10.68 -7.83 23.90
N VAL A 238 -11.86 -7.32 23.50
CA VAL A 238 -13.05 -7.34 24.35
C VAL A 238 -13.59 -8.78 24.49
N ALA A 239 -13.61 -9.57 23.42
CA ALA A 239 -13.99 -10.98 23.48
C ALA A 239 -13.03 -11.77 24.40
N ARG A 240 -11.72 -11.57 24.21
CA ARG A 240 -10.67 -12.15 25.06
C ARG A 240 -10.85 -11.75 26.53
N MET A 241 -11.07 -10.46 26.80
CA MET A 241 -11.27 -9.95 28.15
C MET A 241 -12.48 -10.60 28.82
N GLY A 242 -13.61 -10.65 28.11
CA GLY A 242 -14.84 -11.28 28.60
C GLY A 242 -14.66 -12.76 28.93
N PHE A 243 -14.07 -13.51 28.00
CA PHE A 243 -13.78 -14.93 28.20
C PHE A 243 -12.78 -15.16 29.34
N LEU A 244 -11.57 -14.59 29.25
CA LEU A 244 -10.52 -14.86 30.24
C LEU A 244 -10.91 -14.38 31.65
N LEU A 245 -11.44 -13.17 31.82
CA LEU A 245 -11.86 -12.74 33.15
C LEU A 245 -13.08 -13.53 33.64
N GLY A 246 -14.08 -13.76 32.79
CA GLY A 246 -15.28 -14.52 33.17
C GLY A 246 -14.91 -15.92 33.65
N THR A 247 -14.14 -16.65 32.85
CA THR A 247 -13.72 -18.02 33.17
C THR A 247 -12.80 -18.09 34.39
N LEU A 248 -11.79 -17.21 34.51
CA LEU A 248 -10.88 -17.22 35.66
C LEU A 248 -11.59 -16.84 36.96
N LEU A 249 -12.48 -15.85 36.93
CA LEU A 249 -13.28 -15.48 38.10
C LEU A 249 -14.29 -16.55 38.49
N LYS A 250 -14.90 -17.22 37.50
CA LYS A 250 -15.79 -18.38 37.72
C LYS A 250 -15.07 -19.54 38.39
N ALA A 251 -13.79 -19.74 38.05
CA ALA A 251 -12.91 -20.69 38.71
C ALA A 251 -12.44 -20.25 40.12
N GLY A 252 -12.93 -19.11 40.62
CA GLY A 252 -12.66 -18.61 41.97
C GLY A 252 -11.35 -17.83 42.10
N LEU A 253 -10.68 -17.49 40.99
CA LEU A 253 -9.42 -16.74 41.05
C LEU A 253 -9.67 -15.29 41.53
N PRO A 254 -8.80 -14.72 42.37
CA PRO A 254 -8.88 -13.31 42.71
C PRO A 254 -8.85 -12.42 41.47
N ILE A 255 -9.64 -11.34 41.47
CA ILE A 255 -9.79 -10.47 40.29
C ILE A 255 -8.46 -9.83 39.85
N LEU A 256 -7.58 -9.52 40.78
CA LEU A 256 -6.25 -8.98 40.49
C LEU A 256 -5.41 -9.99 39.69
N ASP A 257 -5.43 -11.27 40.06
CA ASP A 257 -4.71 -12.34 39.36
C ASP A 257 -5.30 -12.61 37.96
N ALA A 258 -6.62 -12.54 37.85
CA ALA A 258 -7.32 -12.64 36.57
C ALA A 258 -6.94 -11.49 35.62
N VAL A 259 -6.91 -10.25 36.10
CA VAL A 259 -6.48 -9.08 35.30
C VAL A 259 -4.99 -9.15 34.95
N ASN A 260 -4.13 -9.60 35.87
CA ASN A 260 -2.72 -9.81 35.58
C ASN A 260 -2.49 -10.85 34.46
N SER A 261 -3.37 -11.85 34.34
CA SER A 261 -3.36 -12.80 33.23
C SER A 261 -3.74 -12.15 31.89
N LEU A 262 -4.60 -11.11 31.89
CA LEU A 262 -4.88 -10.29 30.70
C LEU A 262 -3.67 -9.47 30.24
N VAL A 263 -2.95 -8.84 31.18
CA VAL A 263 -1.76 -8.03 30.89
C VAL A 263 -0.73 -8.80 30.08
N LYS A 264 -0.50 -10.07 30.45
CA LYS A 264 0.48 -10.94 29.81
C LYS A 264 -0.03 -11.61 28.53
N SER A 265 -1.34 -11.72 28.34
CA SER A 265 -1.94 -12.36 27.16
C SER A 265 -2.28 -11.37 26.03
N SER A 266 -2.42 -10.08 26.33
CA SER A 266 -2.68 -9.06 25.31
C SER A 266 -1.42 -8.70 24.54
N ASP A 267 -1.45 -8.94 23.23
CA ASP A 267 -0.37 -8.56 22.33
C ASP A 267 -0.34 -7.06 22.02
N PHE A 268 -1.48 -6.36 22.18
CA PHE A 268 -1.68 -4.98 21.74
C PHE A 268 -1.32 -3.99 22.84
N TYR A 269 -0.35 -3.10 22.55
CA TYR A 269 0.18 -2.10 23.48
C TYR A 269 -0.90 -1.26 24.17
N HIS A 270 -1.93 -0.81 23.44
CA HIS A 270 -3.01 -0.02 24.02
C HIS A 270 -3.86 -0.79 25.04
N TYR A 271 -4.11 -2.07 24.81
CA TYR A 271 -4.87 -2.93 25.73
C TYR A 271 -4.02 -3.38 26.90
N ARG A 272 -2.76 -3.76 26.64
CA ARG A 272 -1.80 -4.09 27.71
C ARG A 272 -1.62 -2.95 28.71
N ASN A 273 -1.47 -1.71 28.23
CA ASN A 273 -1.39 -0.53 29.12
C ASN A 273 -2.69 -0.28 29.87
N PHE A 274 -3.83 -0.48 29.23
CA PHE A 274 -5.12 -0.38 29.91
C PHE A 274 -5.28 -1.44 31.00
N TYR A 275 -4.93 -2.71 30.73
CA TYR A 275 -4.98 -3.79 31.72
C TYR A 275 -3.99 -3.59 32.87
N LEU A 276 -2.80 -3.04 32.59
CA LEU A 276 -1.86 -2.65 33.64
C LEU A 276 -2.46 -1.57 34.55
N HIS A 277 -3.07 -0.54 33.95
CA HIS A 277 -3.77 0.49 34.71
C HIS A 277 -4.94 -0.08 35.52
N LEU A 278 -5.70 -0.99 34.93
CA LEU A 278 -6.80 -1.69 35.60
C LEU A 278 -6.30 -2.50 36.80
N ALA A 279 -5.22 -3.27 36.65
CA ALA A 279 -4.62 -4.05 37.73
C ALA A 279 -4.21 -3.14 38.90
N MET A 280 -3.45 -2.07 38.62
CA MET A 280 -3.01 -1.11 39.64
C MET A 280 -4.20 -0.46 40.36
N ARG A 281 -5.24 -0.06 39.62
CA ARG A 281 -6.42 0.57 40.23
C ARG A 281 -7.23 -0.37 41.11
N ILE A 282 -7.35 -1.64 40.71
CA ILE A 282 -8.03 -2.66 41.52
C ILE A 282 -7.21 -2.98 42.78
N GLU A 283 -5.88 -3.04 42.67
CA GLU A 283 -4.98 -3.23 43.81
C GLU A 283 -5.12 -2.08 44.83
N ASP A 284 -5.29 -0.84 44.35
CA ASP A 284 -5.60 0.34 45.17
C ASP A 284 -7.05 0.36 45.72
N GLY A 285 -7.89 -0.63 45.37
CA GLY A 285 -9.28 -0.74 45.82
C GLY A 285 -10.31 0.10 45.06
N TYR A 286 -9.95 0.65 43.89
CA TYR A 286 -10.89 1.39 43.04
C TYR A 286 -11.78 0.46 42.21
N SER A 287 -13.01 0.91 41.93
CA SER A 287 -13.97 0.19 41.09
C SER A 287 -13.61 0.22 39.59
N PHE A 288 -14.25 -0.64 38.78
CA PHE A 288 -14.17 -0.54 37.32
C PHE A 288 -14.68 0.81 36.82
N ALA A 289 -15.71 1.36 37.46
CA ALA A 289 -16.25 2.68 37.12
C ALA A 289 -15.20 3.79 37.29
N ASP A 290 -14.46 3.78 38.40
CA ASP A 290 -13.42 4.77 38.68
C ASP A 290 -12.22 4.60 37.75
N THR A 291 -11.89 3.34 37.45
CA THR A 291 -10.83 3.00 36.49
C THR A 291 -11.15 3.56 35.11
N PHE A 292 -12.35 3.29 34.57
CA PHE A 292 -12.76 3.80 33.26
C PHE A 292 -12.77 5.33 33.20
N LYS A 293 -13.23 6.02 34.26
CA LYS A 293 -13.21 7.49 34.33
C LYS A 293 -11.79 8.06 34.30
N SER A 294 -10.85 7.38 34.95
CA SER A 294 -9.47 7.88 35.06
C SER A 294 -8.58 7.59 33.85
N TYR A 295 -8.95 6.62 33.01
CA TYR A 295 -8.13 6.22 31.87
C TYR A 295 -8.41 7.08 30.64
N SER A 296 -7.42 7.87 30.22
CA SER A 296 -7.54 8.72 29.04
C SER A 296 -7.70 7.90 27.75
N GLY A 297 -8.73 8.23 26.96
CA GLY A 297 -9.00 7.55 25.69
C GLY A 297 -9.70 6.20 25.80
N ILE A 298 -10.28 5.86 26.95
CA ILE A 298 -11.01 4.60 27.17
C ILE A 298 -12.07 4.31 26.09
N GLY A 299 -12.78 5.33 25.61
CA GLY A 299 -13.83 5.17 24.59
C GLY A 299 -13.32 4.67 23.23
N LYS A 300 -12.01 4.72 22.98
CA LYS A 300 -11.39 4.12 21.78
C LYS A 300 -11.01 2.65 21.97
N ILE A 301 -10.87 2.19 23.22
CA ILE A 301 -10.37 0.86 23.61
C ILE A 301 -11.54 -0.03 24.03
N ILE A 302 -12.40 0.43 24.93
CA ILE A 302 -13.57 -0.31 25.38
C ILE A 302 -14.82 0.46 24.94
N PRO A 303 -15.72 -0.13 24.14
CA PRO A 303 -16.96 0.52 23.73
C PRO A 303 -17.80 0.94 24.94
N LEU A 304 -18.45 2.10 24.87
CA LEU A 304 -19.26 2.63 25.98
C LEU A 304 -20.33 1.64 26.51
N PRO A 305 -21.06 0.87 25.66
CA PRO A 305 -22.01 -0.12 26.17
C PRO A 305 -21.36 -1.19 27.05
N VAL A 306 -20.14 -1.61 26.72
CA VAL A 306 -19.39 -2.61 27.52
C VAL A 306 -19.00 -2.04 28.87
N GLN A 307 -18.55 -0.79 28.91
CA GLN A 307 -18.23 -0.11 30.18
C GLN A 307 -19.45 -0.06 31.09
N GLN A 308 -20.62 0.32 30.55
CA GLN A 308 -21.86 0.42 31.33
C GLN A 308 -22.34 -0.94 31.86
N ILE A 309 -22.23 -2.00 31.04
CA ILE A 309 -22.55 -3.36 31.48
C ILE A 309 -21.64 -3.78 32.64
N LEU A 310 -20.33 -3.57 32.53
CA LEU A 310 -19.38 -3.94 33.58
C LEU A 310 -19.61 -3.15 34.87
N ILE A 311 -19.87 -1.85 34.78
CA ILE A 311 -20.19 -1.01 35.95
C ILE A 311 -21.48 -1.48 36.63
N ALA A 312 -22.53 -1.79 35.84
CA ALA A 312 -23.79 -2.29 36.39
C ALA A 312 -23.62 -3.68 37.01
N ALA A 313 -22.80 -4.54 36.39
CA ALA A 313 -22.53 -5.89 36.84
C ALA A 313 -21.70 -5.93 38.14
N GLU A 314 -20.74 -5.03 38.29
CA GLU A 314 -19.96 -4.85 39.51
C GLU A 314 -20.87 -4.47 40.70
N ARG A 315 -21.85 -3.60 40.46
CA ARG A 315 -22.82 -3.18 41.48
C ARG A 315 -23.86 -4.23 41.81
N SER A 316 -24.29 -5.03 40.82
CA SER A 316 -25.32 -6.05 41.00
C SER A 316 -24.76 -7.40 41.45
N GLY A 317 -23.44 -7.55 41.51
CA GLY A 317 -22.76 -8.81 41.84
C GLY A 317 -22.78 -9.84 40.71
N ASN A 318 -23.35 -9.53 39.55
CA ASN A 318 -23.44 -10.46 38.41
C ASN A 318 -22.29 -10.28 37.40
N PHE A 319 -21.07 -10.07 37.92
CA PHE A 319 -19.90 -9.68 37.13
C PHE A 319 -19.42 -10.79 36.18
N VAL A 320 -19.32 -12.02 36.69
CA VAL A 320 -18.85 -13.20 35.94
C VAL A 320 -19.74 -13.46 34.72
N HIS A 321 -21.05 -13.55 34.90
CA HIS A 321 -22.00 -13.80 33.82
C HIS A 321 -21.97 -12.70 32.76
N SER A 322 -21.84 -11.44 33.19
CA SER A 322 -21.78 -10.31 32.27
C SER A 322 -20.51 -10.33 31.40
N LEU A 323 -19.38 -10.76 31.97
CA LEU A 323 -18.13 -10.97 31.23
C LEU A 323 -18.24 -12.09 30.20
N GLU A 324 -18.82 -13.24 30.57
CA GLU A 324 -19.09 -14.35 29.64
C GLU A 324 -19.95 -13.87 28.45
N GLN A 325 -21.07 -13.17 28.72
CA GLN A 325 -21.94 -12.62 27.67
C GLN A 325 -21.21 -11.59 26.78
N ILE A 326 -20.36 -10.73 27.37
CA ILE A 326 -19.54 -9.80 26.60
C ILE A 326 -18.58 -10.58 25.68
N GLY A 327 -17.97 -11.64 26.19
CA GLY A 327 -17.09 -12.54 25.46
C GLY A 327 -17.76 -13.09 24.20
N GLU A 328 -18.87 -13.79 24.38
CA GLU A 328 -19.66 -14.42 23.30
C GLU A 328 -20.14 -13.39 22.28
N ARG A 329 -20.73 -12.29 22.75
CA ARG A 329 -21.27 -11.27 21.86
C ARG A 329 -20.20 -10.60 20.99
N PHE A 330 -19.00 -10.42 21.52
CA PHE A 330 -17.91 -9.83 20.75
C PHE A 330 -17.20 -10.85 19.87
N GLU A 331 -17.24 -12.14 20.22
CA GLU A 331 -16.83 -13.23 19.34
C GLU A 331 -17.65 -13.21 18.03
N ASP A 332 -18.98 -13.10 18.12
CA ASP A 332 -19.87 -12.95 16.96
C ASP A 332 -19.57 -11.68 16.13
N ARG A 333 -19.15 -10.60 16.80
CA ARG A 333 -18.77 -9.34 16.11
C ARG A 333 -17.46 -9.47 15.35
N ILE A 334 -16.58 -10.40 15.70
CA ILE A 334 -15.34 -10.64 14.95
C ILE A 334 -15.68 -11.19 13.56
N ASP A 335 -16.67 -12.08 13.44
CA ASP A 335 -17.12 -12.59 12.13
C ASP A 335 -17.60 -11.49 11.21
N THR A 336 -18.54 -10.67 11.70
CA THR A 336 -19.12 -9.57 10.93
C THR A 336 -18.07 -8.52 10.58
N SER A 337 -17.17 -8.19 11.52
CA SER A 337 -16.12 -7.19 11.29
C SER A 337 -15.06 -7.67 10.30
N SER A 338 -14.74 -8.97 10.30
CA SER A 338 -13.81 -9.55 9.32
C SER A 338 -14.38 -9.52 7.90
N LYS A 339 -15.67 -9.82 7.75
CA LYS A 339 -16.38 -9.68 6.46
C LYS A 339 -16.39 -8.23 6.00
N ASN A 340 -16.75 -7.31 6.89
CA ASN A 340 -16.77 -5.88 6.61
C ASN A 340 -15.38 -5.34 6.24
N LEU A 341 -14.30 -5.86 6.81
CA LEU A 341 -12.94 -5.49 6.43
C LEU A 341 -12.69 -5.77 4.95
N SER A 342 -13.11 -6.93 4.47
CA SER A 342 -12.92 -7.34 3.08
C SER A 342 -13.68 -6.42 2.13
N VAL A 343 -14.94 -6.10 2.45
CA VAL A 343 -15.77 -5.16 1.69
C VAL A 343 -15.19 -3.75 1.70
N LEU A 344 -14.64 -3.29 2.82
CA LEU A 344 -14.04 -1.95 2.91
C LEU A 344 -12.70 -1.83 2.17
N LEU A 345 -11.97 -2.94 2.03
CA LEU A 345 -10.73 -2.96 1.25
C LEU A 345 -10.99 -2.93 -0.26
N GLU A 346 -12.15 -3.41 -0.73
CA GLU A 346 -12.47 -3.50 -2.14
C GLU A 346 -12.39 -2.14 -2.88
N PRO A 347 -12.99 -1.03 -2.41
CA PRO A 347 -12.83 0.27 -3.07
C PRO A 347 -11.38 0.75 -3.13
N VAL A 348 -10.62 0.52 -2.05
CA VAL A 348 -9.19 0.90 -2.00
C VAL A 348 -8.40 0.12 -3.04
N MET A 349 -8.70 -1.18 -3.16
CA MET A 349 -8.10 -2.07 -4.14
C MET A 349 -8.46 -1.66 -5.57
N LEU A 350 -9.72 -1.33 -5.85
CA LEU A 350 -10.15 -0.85 -7.16
C LEU A 350 -9.42 0.42 -7.57
N ILE A 351 -9.31 1.40 -6.65
CA ILE A 351 -8.57 2.65 -6.91
C ILE A 351 -7.09 2.36 -7.16
N ALA A 352 -6.46 1.51 -6.36
CA ALA A 352 -5.05 1.16 -6.51
C ALA A 352 -4.76 0.45 -7.82
N VAL A 353 -5.58 -0.54 -8.19
CA VAL A 353 -5.46 -1.27 -9.46
C VAL A 353 -5.75 -0.35 -10.64
N TRP A 354 -6.82 0.45 -10.58
CA TRP A 354 -7.14 1.42 -11.62
C TRP A 354 -5.98 2.39 -11.85
N LEU A 355 -5.40 2.94 -10.78
CA LEU A 355 -4.25 3.85 -10.89
C LEU A 355 -3.04 3.14 -11.49
N GLY A 356 -2.76 1.90 -11.08
CA GLY A 356 -1.70 1.08 -11.66
C GLY A 356 -1.91 0.79 -13.15
N VAL A 357 -3.13 0.38 -13.54
CA VAL A 357 -3.49 0.08 -14.93
C VAL A 357 -3.45 1.34 -15.79
N VAL A 358 -4.01 2.46 -15.33
CA VAL A 358 -3.96 3.74 -16.06
C VAL A 358 -2.53 4.22 -16.20
N PHE A 359 -1.71 4.12 -15.15
CA PHE A 359 -0.29 4.47 -15.22
C PHE A 359 0.43 3.65 -16.29
N VAL A 360 0.24 2.33 -16.29
CA VAL A 360 0.81 1.43 -17.31
C VAL A 360 0.25 1.73 -18.71
N ALA A 361 -1.05 1.96 -18.84
CA ALA A 361 -1.69 2.25 -20.11
C ALA A 361 -1.17 3.57 -20.72
N LEU A 362 -1.10 4.65 -19.93
CA LEU A 362 -0.53 5.93 -20.38
C LEU A 362 0.93 5.77 -20.79
N SER A 363 1.69 4.93 -20.09
CA SER A 363 3.08 4.64 -20.41
C SER A 363 3.28 3.94 -21.75
N VAL A 364 2.25 3.29 -22.29
CA VAL A 364 2.29 2.61 -23.59
C VAL A 364 1.59 3.43 -24.67
N ILE A 365 0.40 3.97 -24.37
CA ILE A 365 -0.46 4.68 -25.32
C ILE A 365 0.13 6.04 -25.71
N LEU A 366 0.64 6.81 -24.73
CA LEU A 366 1.17 8.14 -24.99
C LEU A 366 2.36 8.10 -25.97
N PRO A 367 3.29 7.12 -25.85
CA PRO A 367 4.28 6.88 -26.88
C PRO A 367 3.69 6.63 -28.28
N VAL A 368 2.73 5.71 -28.38
CA VAL A 368 2.13 5.37 -29.69
C VAL A 368 1.54 6.59 -30.38
N TYR A 369 0.85 7.47 -29.65
CA TYR A 369 0.33 8.73 -30.22
C TYR A 369 1.43 9.68 -30.69
N ASN A 370 2.51 9.83 -29.92
CA ASN A 370 3.63 10.69 -30.31
C ASN A 370 4.35 10.16 -31.55
N LEU A 371 4.47 8.84 -31.71
CA LEU A 371 5.00 8.24 -32.94
C LEU A 371 4.11 8.54 -34.15
N VAL A 372 2.79 8.39 -34.01
CA VAL A 372 1.84 8.69 -35.10
C VAL A 372 1.83 10.19 -35.45
N GLY A 373 1.83 11.07 -34.45
CA GLY A 373 1.86 12.53 -34.64
C GLY A 373 3.19 13.04 -35.21
N GLY A 374 4.32 12.50 -34.75
CA GLY A 374 5.66 12.85 -35.23
C GLY A 374 5.91 12.43 -36.69
N VAL A 375 5.40 11.26 -37.09
CA VAL A 375 5.43 10.82 -38.50
C VAL A 375 4.62 11.77 -39.41
N GLY A 376 3.56 12.39 -38.88
CA GLY A 376 2.80 13.44 -39.57
C GLY A 376 3.66 14.67 -39.87
N GLN A 377 4.40 15.19 -38.89
CA GLN A 377 5.26 16.37 -39.05
C GLN A 377 6.46 16.14 -39.99
N ALA A 378 7.08 14.97 -39.94
CA ALA A 378 8.21 14.63 -40.82
C ALA A 378 7.83 14.63 -42.32
N ARG A 379 6.57 14.32 -42.66
CA ARG A 379 6.06 14.41 -44.03
C ARG A 379 5.89 15.84 -44.53
N TYR A 380 5.58 16.80 -43.64
CA TYR A 380 5.45 18.20 -44.03
C TYR A 380 6.82 18.88 -44.21
N THR A 381 7.81 18.58 -43.38
CA THR A 381 9.16 19.16 -43.50
C THR A 381 9.96 18.59 -44.68
N SER A 382 9.69 17.34 -45.07
CA SER A 382 10.29 16.74 -46.27
C SER A 382 9.75 17.31 -47.58
N ALA A 383 8.56 17.94 -47.56
CA ALA A 383 8.00 18.62 -48.74
C ALA A 383 8.60 20.03 -48.95
N THR A 384 9.25 20.62 -47.93
CA THR A 384 9.78 22.00 -48.00
C THR A 384 11.27 22.08 -48.32
N ASN A 385 12.01 20.96 -48.23
CA ASN A 385 13.46 20.96 -48.41
C ASN A 385 13.92 20.19 -49.65
N THR A 386 13.15 20.15 -50.73
CA THR A 386 13.68 19.91 -52.09
C THR A 386 12.67 20.41 -53.11
N SER A 387 12.59 21.72 -53.27
CA SER A 387 12.20 22.27 -54.57
C SER A 387 12.92 23.61 -54.70
N THR A 388 14.01 23.61 -55.45
CA THR A 388 14.51 24.80 -56.12
C THR A 388 13.41 25.23 -57.08
N ALA A 389 12.39 25.89 -56.54
CA ALA A 389 11.33 26.46 -57.32
C ALA A 389 11.95 27.62 -58.11
N THR A 390 12.08 27.45 -59.42
CA THR A 390 12.10 28.57 -60.35
C THR A 390 10.98 29.53 -59.95
N PRO A 391 11.25 30.83 -59.73
CA PRO A 391 10.20 31.75 -59.31
C PRO A 391 9.17 31.82 -60.43
N VAL A 392 7.98 31.28 -60.16
CA VAL A 392 6.78 31.61 -60.93
C VAL A 392 6.49 33.07 -60.61
N PRO A 393 6.41 33.97 -61.60
CA PRO A 393 6.15 35.37 -61.33
C PRO A 393 4.76 35.50 -60.69
N THR A 394 4.71 35.99 -59.45
CA THR A 394 3.48 36.49 -58.84
C THR A 394 3.02 37.68 -59.68
N MET A 395 1.88 37.54 -60.35
CA MET A 395 1.28 38.63 -61.12
C MET A 395 0.86 39.73 -60.14
N GLN A 396 1.54 40.88 -60.17
CA GLN A 396 1.12 42.06 -59.41
C GLN A 396 -0.26 42.48 -59.94
N ILE A 397 -1.26 42.52 -59.06
CA ILE A 397 -2.61 42.97 -59.41
C ILE A 397 -2.58 44.50 -59.45
N PHE A 398 -2.46 45.07 -60.65
CA PHE A 398 -2.58 46.52 -60.86
C PHE A 398 -4.05 46.93 -60.95
N ARG A 399 -4.39 48.08 -60.37
CA ARG A 399 -5.73 48.67 -60.52
C ARG A 399 -5.72 49.64 -61.69
N GLN A 400 -6.83 49.71 -62.42
CA GLN A 400 -6.98 50.56 -63.60
C GLN A 400 -7.77 51.82 -63.22
N ILE A 401 -7.34 52.96 -63.73
CA ILE A 401 -8.01 54.26 -63.59
C ILE A 401 -8.26 54.87 -64.95
N THR A 402 -9.42 55.52 -65.09
CA THR A 402 -9.83 56.21 -66.31
C THR A 402 -9.63 57.71 -66.16
N ILE A 403 -9.24 58.36 -67.24
CA ILE A 403 -8.99 59.79 -67.30
C ILE A 403 -10.26 60.50 -67.75
N LYS A 404 -10.62 61.61 -67.09
CA LYS A 404 -11.81 62.38 -67.46
C LYS A 404 -11.71 62.91 -68.90
N ASP A 405 -12.80 62.79 -69.64
CA ASP A 405 -12.88 63.17 -71.07
C ASP A 405 -12.57 64.66 -71.36
N GLU A 406 -12.62 65.53 -70.35
CA GLU A 406 -12.31 66.97 -70.47
C GLU A 406 -10.80 67.26 -70.62
N PHE A 407 -9.93 66.32 -70.24
CA PHE A 407 -8.48 66.45 -70.37
C PHE A 407 -7.97 65.72 -71.62
N ARG A 408 -7.39 66.48 -72.56
CA ARG A 408 -6.76 65.93 -73.78
C ARG A 408 -5.30 65.52 -73.59
N THR A 409 -4.65 66.01 -72.55
CA THR A 409 -3.24 65.76 -72.23
C THR A 409 -3.06 65.69 -70.72
N ILE A 410 -2.23 64.76 -70.24
CA ILE A 410 -1.94 64.57 -68.82
C ILE A 410 -0.45 64.59 -68.61
N GLU A 411 -0.03 65.22 -67.53
CA GLU A 411 1.36 65.31 -67.13
C GLU A 411 1.65 64.29 -66.03
N LEU A 412 2.70 63.49 -66.23
CA LEU A 412 3.29 62.62 -65.24
C LEU A 412 4.42 63.35 -64.54
N TYR A 413 4.46 63.22 -63.22
CA TYR A 413 5.44 63.89 -62.35
C TYR A 413 6.41 62.87 -61.76
N ASN A 414 7.67 63.26 -61.55
CA ASN A 414 8.65 62.37 -60.91
C ASN A 414 8.32 62.07 -59.44
N GLN A 415 7.68 63.01 -58.76
CA GLN A 415 7.16 62.92 -57.40
C GLN A 415 5.96 63.87 -57.27
N PRO A 416 5.09 63.71 -56.26
CA PRO A 416 4.02 64.67 -55.98
C PRO A 416 4.55 66.11 -55.93
N ASP A 417 3.90 67.05 -56.63
CA ASP A 417 4.32 68.45 -56.78
C ASP A 417 5.72 68.66 -57.37
N GLY A 418 6.25 67.66 -58.09
CA GLY A 418 7.58 67.66 -58.69
C GLY A 418 7.65 68.28 -60.09
N ASN A 419 8.64 67.86 -60.87
CA ASN A 419 8.76 68.26 -62.27
C ASN A 419 8.04 67.24 -63.18
N VAL A 420 7.43 67.75 -64.26
CA VAL A 420 6.85 66.91 -65.31
C VAL A 420 7.94 66.12 -66.02
N ILE A 421 7.76 64.80 -66.08
CA ILE A 421 8.68 63.87 -66.75
C ILE A 421 8.15 63.37 -68.09
N GLU A 422 6.83 63.31 -68.25
CA GLU A 422 6.18 62.79 -69.46
C GLU A 422 4.79 63.41 -69.61
N THR A 423 4.37 63.72 -70.85
CA THR A 423 3.02 64.17 -71.14
C THR A 423 2.35 63.17 -72.09
N ILE A 424 1.19 62.64 -71.68
CA ILE A 424 0.46 61.61 -72.42
C ILE A 424 -0.79 62.23 -73.03
N SER A 425 -1.03 62.02 -74.33
CA SER A 425 -2.16 62.61 -75.07
C SER A 425 -3.17 61.62 -75.64
N GLU A 426 -2.89 60.32 -75.61
CA GLU A 426 -3.73 59.30 -76.28
C GLU A 426 -4.17 58.14 -75.37
N GLU A 427 -3.54 57.94 -74.22
CA GLU A 427 -3.92 56.87 -73.29
C GLU A 427 -5.06 57.37 -72.37
N ARG A 428 -6.22 56.73 -72.43
CA ARG A 428 -7.37 57.06 -71.58
C ARG A 428 -7.48 56.23 -70.30
N THR A 429 -6.67 55.18 -70.20
CA THR A 429 -6.71 54.28 -69.06
C THR A 429 -5.30 53.89 -68.64
N LEU A 430 -5.00 54.10 -67.36
CA LEU A 430 -3.68 53.90 -66.78
C LEU A 430 -3.74 52.88 -65.66
N LEU A 431 -2.64 52.17 -65.44
CA LEU A 431 -2.48 51.23 -64.32
C LEU A 431 -1.79 51.94 -63.16
N TYR A 432 -2.27 51.75 -61.93
CA TYR A 432 -1.65 52.31 -60.74
C TYR A 432 -1.43 51.25 -59.65
N GLU A 433 -0.38 51.44 -58.86
CA GLU A 433 0.00 50.54 -57.75
C GLU A 433 -0.42 51.11 -56.38
N GLY A 434 -0.42 52.44 -56.21
CA GLY A 434 -0.77 53.10 -54.95
C GLY A 434 -1.24 54.55 -55.10
N LYS A 435 -1.91 55.06 -54.06
CA LYS A 435 -2.39 56.45 -53.94
C LYS A 435 -1.80 57.10 -52.70
N SER A 436 -1.36 58.35 -52.80
CA SER A 436 -0.89 59.15 -51.66
C SER A 436 -1.25 60.62 -51.85
N ASN A 437 -1.92 61.23 -50.87
CA ASN A 437 -2.23 62.67 -50.82
C ASN A 437 -2.81 63.27 -52.13
N GLY A 438 -3.73 62.58 -52.79
CA GLY A 438 -4.33 63.06 -54.05
C GLY A 438 -3.49 62.78 -55.29
N TRP A 439 -2.45 61.95 -55.19
CA TRP A 439 -1.61 61.52 -56.30
C TRP A 439 -1.65 60.01 -56.49
N TYR A 440 -1.63 59.55 -57.73
CA TYR A 440 -1.65 58.14 -58.13
C TYR A 440 -0.32 57.76 -58.78
N LEU A 441 0.33 56.71 -58.28
CA LEU A 441 1.57 56.19 -58.86
C LEU A 441 1.24 55.28 -60.05
N ILE A 442 1.48 55.79 -61.25
CA ILE A 442 1.26 55.08 -62.51
C ILE A 442 2.40 54.11 -62.77
N VAL A 443 2.04 52.90 -63.15
CA VAL A 443 2.97 51.84 -63.53
C VAL A 443 2.69 51.37 -64.94
N ASN A 444 3.72 50.90 -65.63
CA ASN A 444 3.52 50.21 -66.90
C ASN A 444 3.04 48.77 -66.68
N THR A 445 2.70 48.07 -67.76
CA THR A 445 2.24 46.66 -67.73
C THR A 445 3.27 45.68 -67.14
N SER A 446 4.52 46.11 -66.93
CA SER A 446 5.59 45.35 -66.30
C SER A 446 5.81 45.70 -64.82
N GLY A 447 4.97 46.56 -64.23
CA GLY A 447 5.06 46.99 -62.83
C GLY A 447 6.15 48.01 -62.52
N LYS A 448 6.76 48.63 -63.54
CA LYS A 448 7.74 49.71 -63.31
C LYS A 448 7.03 51.05 -63.15
N PRO A 449 7.41 51.88 -62.17
CA PRO A 449 6.83 53.20 -61.97
C PRO A 449 7.17 54.09 -63.17
N ARG A 450 6.12 54.68 -63.76
CA ARG A 450 6.19 55.60 -64.89
C ARG A 450 6.13 57.06 -64.43
N GLY A 451 5.39 57.34 -63.35
CA GLY A 451 5.28 58.66 -62.75
C GLY A 451 4.04 58.82 -61.88
N TRP A 452 3.86 60.00 -61.29
CA TRP A 452 2.70 60.35 -60.49
C TRP A 452 1.73 61.22 -61.30
N VAL A 453 0.43 60.93 -61.19
CA VAL A 453 -0.66 61.74 -61.75
C VAL A 453 -1.49 62.29 -60.62
N GLU A 454 -1.91 63.56 -60.74
CA GLU A 454 -2.80 64.19 -59.79
C GLU A 454 -4.25 63.70 -59.96
N GLU A 455 -4.97 63.53 -58.86
CA GLU A 455 -6.36 63.04 -58.81
C GLU A 455 -7.33 63.87 -59.66
N ILE A 456 -7.02 65.14 -59.92
CA ILE A 456 -7.87 66.02 -60.72
C ILE A 456 -8.15 65.48 -62.13
N TYR A 457 -7.20 64.75 -62.71
CA TYR A 457 -7.27 64.17 -64.05
C TYR A 457 -8.08 62.87 -64.10
N ILE A 458 -8.37 62.27 -62.94
CA ILE A 458 -8.89 60.91 -62.84
C ILE A 458 -10.40 60.94 -62.59
N GLU A 459 -11.12 60.12 -63.33
CA GLU A 459 -12.54 59.86 -63.13
C GLU A 459 -12.68 58.76 -62.07
N ASP A 460 -13.21 59.11 -60.90
CA ASP A 460 -13.38 58.16 -59.81
C ASP A 460 -14.55 57.21 -60.10
N ASN A 461 -14.24 56.09 -60.77
CA ASN A 461 -15.18 54.99 -60.99
C ASN A 461 -15.13 53.94 -59.86
N SER A 462 -14.56 54.26 -58.68
CA SER A 462 -14.53 53.34 -57.53
C SER A 462 -15.77 53.46 -56.63
N GLY A 463 -16.94 53.60 -57.27
CA GLY A 463 -18.25 53.71 -56.61
C GLY A 463 -19.29 52.70 -57.10
N SER A 464 -19.09 51.41 -56.79
CA SER A 464 -20.15 50.41 -56.49
C SER A 464 -19.54 49.04 -56.20
#